data_AF-A0A1G3C0N9-F1
#
_entry.id   AF-A0A1G3C0N9-F1
#
_cell.length_a   1.000
_cell.length_b   1.000
_cell.length_c   1.000
_cell.angle_alpha   90.00
_cell.angle_beta   90.00
_cell.angle_gamma   90.00
#
_symmetry.space_group_name_H-M   'P 1'
#
loop_
_entity.id
_entity.type
_entity.pdbx_description
1 polymer ?
#
loop_
_entity_poly.entity_id
_entity_poly.type
_entity_poly.pdbx_seq_one_letter_code
_entity_poly.pdbx_strand_id
1 'polypeptide(L)'
;MKPINHLGVSIVTGVAAFLTTKAISPSIACFLAGWLVDIDHIWDFYKNGCRGFGIKKFIYAMESGKIKKAYFLLHSYELLLILAILCFFTYPNHILSFTTIGIAIHLFLDQL
;
A
#
# COMPACT_ATOMS: atom_id res chain seq x y z
N MET A 1 5.28 9.17 -0.94
CA MET A 1 4.58 10.41 -0.47
C MET A 1 4.40 10.36 1.06
N LYS A 2 3.57 11.22 1.71
CA LYS A 2 3.21 11.01 3.14
C LYS A 2 2.16 9.90 3.26
N PRO A 3 2.15 9.07 4.32
CA PRO A 3 1.16 7.98 4.50
C PRO A 3 -0.30 8.40 4.39
N ILE A 4 -0.64 9.61 4.87
CA ILE A 4 -2.01 10.14 4.77
C ILE A 4 -2.45 10.36 3.31
N ASN A 5 -1.50 10.69 2.42
CA ASN A 5 -1.78 10.83 1.01
C ASN A 5 -2.00 9.46 0.35
N HIS A 6 -1.25 8.43 0.77
CA HIS A 6 -1.46 7.04 0.30
C HIS A 6 -2.84 6.51 0.69
N LEU A 7 -3.33 6.84 1.89
CA LEU A 7 -4.71 6.53 2.29
C LEU A 7 -5.72 7.22 1.35
N GLY A 8 -5.55 8.52 1.08
CA GLY A 8 -6.42 9.27 0.19
C GLY A 8 -6.45 8.70 -1.23
N VAL A 9 -5.28 8.38 -1.79
CA VAL A 9 -5.16 7.72 -3.10
C VAL A 9 -5.85 6.36 -3.08
N SER A 10 -5.63 5.55 -2.05
CA SER A 10 -6.21 4.21 -1.94
C SER A 10 -7.74 4.25 -1.90
N ILE A 11 -8.33 5.28 -1.27
CA ILE A 11 -9.78 5.50 -1.31
C ILE A 11 -10.23 5.80 -2.74
N VAL A 12 -9.54 6.72 -3.44
CA VAL A 12 -9.89 7.10 -4.82
C VAL A 12 -9.78 5.91 -5.77
N THR A 13 -8.71 5.12 -5.68
CA THR A 13 -8.51 3.93 -6.52
C THR A 13 -9.52 2.83 -6.19
N GLY A 14 -9.85 2.64 -4.90
CA GLY A 14 -10.93 1.75 -4.47
C GLY A 14 -12.29 2.15 -5.06
N VAL A 15 -12.63 3.43 -5.05
CA VAL A 15 -13.86 3.95 -5.68
C VAL A 15 -13.83 3.75 -7.19
N ALA A 16 -12.71 4.04 -7.86
CA ALA A 16 -12.56 3.80 -9.29
C ALA A 16 -12.72 2.30 -9.64
N ALA A 17 -12.18 1.40 -8.83
CA ALA A 17 -12.35 -0.05 -8.96
C ALA A 17 -13.82 -0.47 -8.81
N PHE A 18 -14.57 0.14 -7.88
CA PHE A 18 -16.02 -0.09 -7.77
C PHE A 18 -16.77 0.40 -9.02
N LEU A 19 -16.44 1.61 -9.50
CA LEU A 19 -17.12 2.20 -10.66
C LEU A 19 -16.91 1.40 -11.94
N THR A 20 -15.76 0.74 -12.10
CA THR A 20 -15.40 -0.09 -13.26
C THR A 20 -15.96 -1.50 -13.18
N THR A 21 -15.87 -2.16 -12.03
CA THR A 21 -16.30 -3.56 -11.87
C THR A 21 -17.75 -3.71 -11.45
N LYS A 22 -18.36 -2.65 -10.91
CA LYS A 22 -19.66 -2.66 -10.20
C LYS A 22 -19.71 -3.69 -9.06
N ALA A 23 -18.55 -4.12 -8.55
CA ALA A 23 -18.43 -5.12 -7.52
C ALA A 23 -17.68 -4.57 -6.30
N ILE A 24 -18.19 -4.88 -5.11
CA ILE A 24 -17.61 -4.41 -3.85
C ILE A 24 -16.29 -5.11 -3.55
N SER A 25 -16.17 -6.42 -3.81
CA SER A 25 -15.00 -7.20 -3.41
C SER A 25 -13.69 -6.72 -4.07
N PRO A 26 -13.61 -6.50 -5.41
CA PRO A 26 -12.40 -5.97 -6.04
C PRO A 26 -12.08 -4.53 -5.61
N SER A 27 -13.11 -3.72 -5.32
CA SER A 27 -12.94 -2.37 -4.81
C SER A 27 -12.28 -2.36 -3.43
N ILE A 28 -12.80 -3.17 -2.50
CA ILE A 28 -12.23 -3.32 -1.16
C ILE A 28 -10.81 -3.87 -1.27
N ALA A 29 -10.57 -4.86 -2.13
CA ALA A 29 -9.25 -5.42 -2.37
C ALA A 29 -8.25 -4.36 -2.86
N CYS A 30 -8.64 -3.53 -3.84
CA CYS A 30 -7.81 -2.43 -4.34
C CYS A 30 -7.47 -1.41 -3.24
N PHE A 31 -8.47 -0.98 -2.48
CA PHE A 31 -8.30 -0.02 -1.38
C PHE A 31 -7.37 -0.58 -0.29
N LEU A 32 -7.67 -1.78 0.21
CA LEU A 32 -6.90 -2.40 1.28
C LEU A 32 -5.49 -2.70 0.83
N ALA A 33 -5.30 -3.22 -0.38
CA ALA A 33 -3.96 -3.50 -0.89
C ALA A 33 -3.13 -2.23 -1.03
N GLY A 34 -3.70 -1.15 -1.57
CA GLY A 34 -3.00 0.14 -1.70
C GLY A 34 -2.66 0.79 -0.36
N TRP A 35 -3.47 0.57 0.69
CA TRP A 35 -3.21 1.18 2.01
C TRP A 35 -2.35 0.30 2.92
N LEU A 36 -2.53 -1.02 2.91
CA LEU A 36 -1.84 -1.94 3.79
C LEU A 36 -0.36 -2.15 3.41
N VAL A 37 0.06 -1.75 2.20
CA VAL A 37 1.48 -1.77 1.82
C VAL A 37 2.31 -0.91 2.78
N ASP A 38 1.81 0.25 3.23
CA ASP A 38 2.45 1.14 4.22
C ASP A 38 2.71 0.49 5.59
N ILE A 39 2.20 -0.72 5.85
CA ILE A 39 2.48 -1.44 7.10
C ILE A 39 3.96 -1.78 7.23
N ASP A 40 4.69 -1.89 6.12
CA ASP A 40 6.15 -2.06 6.13
C ASP A 40 6.86 -0.94 6.91
N HIS A 41 6.36 0.29 6.89
CA HIS A 41 6.89 1.41 7.67
C HIS A 41 6.71 1.28 9.18
N ILE A 42 5.85 0.38 9.67
CA ILE A 42 5.81 0.05 11.09
C ILE A 42 7.17 -0.52 11.53
N TRP A 43 7.84 -1.28 10.67
CA TRP A 43 9.19 -1.77 10.94
C TRP A 43 10.19 -0.62 11.02
N ASP A 44 10.09 0.35 10.10
CA ASP A 44 10.93 1.55 10.10
C ASP A 44 10.78 2.35 11.38
N PHE A 45 9.55 2.49 11.88
CA PHE A 45 9.27 3.16 13.15
C PHE A 45 10.11 2.56 14.28
N TYR A 46 10.10 1.24 14.44
CA TYR A 46 10.88 0.58 15.47
C TYR A 46 12.39 0.63 15.21
N LYS A 47 12.83 0.45 13.96
CA LYS A 47 14.26 0.48 13.60
C LYS A 47 14.90 1.85 13.74
N ASN A 48 14.11 2.92 13.65
CA ASN A 48 14.57 4.28 13.93
C ASN A 48 14.51 4.62 15.44
N GLY A 49 14.34 3.61 16.30
CA GLY A 49 14.39 3.76 17.75
C GLY A 49 13.11 4.30 18.39
N CYS A 50 12.01 4.42 17.63
CA CYS A 50 10.73 4.77 18.22
C CYS A 50 10.19 3.61 19.06
N ARG A 51 9.56 3.91 20.20
CA ARG A 51 9.03 2.92 21.15
C ARG A 51 7.60 3.25 21.55
N GLY A 52 6.87 2.21 21.97
CA GLY A 52 5.48 2.31 22.41
C GLY A 52 4.56 2.74 21.27
N PHE A 53 4.25 1.78 20.39
CA PHE A 53 3.45 2.02 19.19
C PHE A 53 2.06 2.57 19.54
N GLY A 54 1.64 3.56 18.77
CA GLY A 54 0.31 4.12 18.79
C GLY A 54 0.13 4.96 17.55
N ILE A 55 -1.06 4.89 16.93
CA ILE A 55 -1.34 5.48 15.61
C ILE A 55 -0.91 6.95 15.56
N LYS A 56 -1.24 7.75 16.59
CA LYS A 56 -0.84 9.15 16.68
C LYS A 56 0.69 9.35 16.72
N LYS A 57 1.41 8.50 17.44
CA LYS A 57 2.88 8.55 17.52
C LYS A 57 3.54 8.11 16.22
N PHE A 58 2.96 7.09 15.57
CA PHE A 58 3.42 6.61 14.27
C PHE A 58 3.29 7.70 13.21
N ILE A 59 2.09 8.27 13.06
CA ILE A 59 1.83 9.39 12.13
C ILE A 59 2.76 10.56 12.45
N TYR A 60 2.88 10.95 13.72
CA TYR A 60 3.80 12.02 14.11
C TYR A 60 5.25 11.69 13.74
N ALA A 61 5.72 10.46 13.93
CA ALA A 61 7.09 10.06 13.58
C ALA A 61 7.34 10.11 12.07
N MET A 62 6.35 9.71 11.26
CA MET A 62 6.38 9.81 9.79
C MET A 62 6.40 11.27 9.33
N GLU A 63 5.57 12.13 9.93
CA GLU A 63 5.43 13.53 9.52
C GLU A 63 6.55 14.45 10.00
N SER A 64 7.10 14.18 11.19
CA SER A 64 8.16 15.01 11.81
C SER A 64 9.58 14.64 11.37
N GLY A 65 9.73 13.69 10.44
CA GLY A 65 11.05 13.24 9.96
C GLY A 65 11.85 12.48 11.03
N LYS A 66 11.19 11.90 12.04
CA LYS A 66 11.86 11.03 13.03
C LYS A 66 12.32 9.72 12.42
N ILE A 67 11.64 9.26 11.37
CA ILE A 67 12.11 8.15 10.54
C ILE A 67 13.15 8.71 9.57
N LYS A 68 14.43 8.46 9.86
CA LYS A 68 15.56 8.96 9.06
C LYS A 68 16.02 7.96 8.00
N LYS A 69 15.73 6.68 8.21
CA LYS A 69 16.08 5.59 7.30
C LYS A 69 14.87 4.68 7.14
N ALA A 70 14.50 4.39 5.91
CA ALA A 70 13.53 3.36 5.61
C ALA A 70 14.27 2.05 5.27
N TYR A 71 13.77 0.94 5.77
CA TYR A 71 14.36 -0.39 5.74
C TYR A 71 13.37 -1.33 5.05
N PHE A 72 13.39 -1.29 3.73
CA PHE A 72 12.59 -2.17 2.89
C PHE A 72 13.51 -3.03 2.00
N LEU A 73 13.14 -4.30 1.82
CA LEU A 73 13.74 -5.17 0.80
C LEU A 73 13.00 -4.88 -0.51
N LEU A 74 13.71 -4.33 -1.49
CA LEU A 74 13.22 -3.80 -2.78
C LEU A 74 11.85 -3.09 -2.72
N HIS A 75 11.51 -2.40 -1.63
CA HIS A 75 10.29 -1.58 -1.50
C HIS A 75 9.00 -2.31 -1.95
N SER A 76 8.86 -3.59 -1.59
CA SER A 76 7.70 -4.43 -1.97
C SER A 76 7.54 -4.70 -3.49
N TYR A 77 8.52 -4.38 -4.33
CA TYR A 77 8.47 -4.69 -5.75
C TYR A 77 8.54 -6.20 -6.05
N GLU A 78 9.11 -7.02 -5.18
CA GLU A 78 9.06 -8.49 -5.32
C GLU A 78 7.63 -9.00 -5.17
N LEU A 79 6.89 -8.46 -4.21
CA LEU A 79 5.47 -8.79 -4.00
C LEU A 79 4.67 -8.38 -5.23
N LEU A 80 4.89 -7.17 -5.75
CA LEU A 80 4.24 -6.70 -6.98
C LEU A 80 4.52 -7.63 -8.16
N LEU A 81 5.79 -8.03 -8.36
CA LEU A 81 6.17 -8.94 -9.44
C LEU A 81 5.48 -10.30 -9.31
N ILE A 82 5.46 -10.88 -8.10
CA ILE A 82 4.78 -12.16 -7.83
C ILE A 82 3.28 -12.04 -8.14
N LEU A 83 2.62 -10.97 -7.68
CA LEU A 83 1.20 -10.75 -7.92
C LEU A 83 0.88 -10.53 -9.40
N ALA A 84 1.74 -9.79 -10.11
CA ALA A 84 1.63 -9.60 -11.55
C ALA A 84 1.76 -10.94 -12.30
N ILE A 85 2.75 -11.77 -11.93
CA ILE A 85 2.92 -13.12 -12.48
C ILE A 85 1.67 -13.96 -12.22
N LEU A 86 1.16 -13.97 -10.99
CA LEU A 86 -0.06 -14.73 -10.64
C LEU A 86 -1.28 -14.28 -11.44
N CYS A 87 -1.40 -12.99 -11.78
CA CYS A 87 -2.48 -12.50 -12.65
C CYS A 87 -2.45 -13.13 -14.05
N PHE A 88 -1.27 -13.47 -14.59
CA PHE A 88 -1.16 -14.13 -15.90
C PHE A 88 -1.52 -15.62 -15.87
N PHE A 89 -1.26 -16.29 -14.74
CA PHE A 89 -1.48 -17.74 -14.61
C PHE A 89 -2.85 -18.10 -14.02
N THR A 90 -3.55 -17.14 -13.43
CA THR A 90 -4.89 -17.36 -12.87
C THR A 90 -5.94 -16.90 -13.89
N TYR A 91 -6.98 -17.71 -14.14
CA TYR A 91 -8.17 -17.27 -14.88
C TYR A 91 -8.66 -15.91 -14.32
N PRO A 92 -9.19 -14.98 -15.14
CA PRO A 92 -9.49 -13.60 -14.73
C PRO A 92 -10.11 -13.53 -13.33
N ASN A 93 -9.27 -13.16 -12.36
CA ASN A 93 -9.61 -13.06 -10.96
C ASN A 93 -9.55 -11.59 -10.57
N HIS A 94 -10.71 -10.93 -10.58
CA HIS A 94 -10.81 -9.51 -10.30
C HIS A 94 -10.23 -9.13 -8.93
N ILE A 95 -10.36 -9.98 -7.91
CA ILE A 95 -9.78 -9.67 -6.59
C ILE A 95 -8.25 -9.61 -6.72
N LEU A 96 -7.64 -10.62 -7.32
CA LEU A 96 -6.18 -10.65 -7.53
C LEU A 96 -5.70 -9.47 -8.38
N SER A 97 -6.37 -9.19 -9.51
CA SER A 97 -6.00 -8.09 -10.40
C SER A 97 -6.08 -6.73 -9.71
N PHE A 98 -7.16 -6.47 -8.97
CA PHE A 98 -7.34 -5.18 -8.30
C PHE A 98 -6.49 -5.03 -7.03
N THR A 99 -6.19 -6.12 -6.32
CA THR A 99 -5.11 -6.13 -5.31
C THR A 99 -3.79 -5.70 -5.92
N THR A 100 -3.42 -6.30 -7.06
CA THR A 100 -2.17 -5.99 -7.77
C THR A 100 -2.12 -4.53 -8.22
N ILE A 101 -3.23 -4.01 -8.77
CA ILE A 101 -3.35 -2.61 -9.19
C ILE A 101 -3.21 -1.66 -7.99
N GLY A 102 -3.85 -1.96 -6.86
CA GLY A 102 -3.76 -1.15 -5.64
C GLY A 102 -2.31 -0.99 -5.17
N ILE A 103 -1.56 -2.10 -5.12
CA ILE A 103 -0.13 -2.09 -4.77
C ILE A 103 0.70 -1.36 -5.82
N ALA A 104 0.45 -1.60 -7.12
CA ALA A 104 1.18 -0.94 -8.20
C ALA A 104 1.04 0.59 -8.15
N ILE A 105 -0.18 1.10 -7.94
CA ILE A 105 -0.43 2.54 -7.83
C ILE A 105 0.28 3.10 -6.59
N HIS A 106 0.20 2.40 -5.46
CA HIS A 106 0.91 2.81 -4.25
C HIS A 106 2.41 2.98 -4.51
N LEU A 107 3.07 1.94 -5.01
CA LEU A 107 4.51 1.93 -5.25
C LEU A 107 4.96 2.95 -6.30
N PHE A 108 4.14 3.17 -7.33
CA PHE A 108 4.39 4.18 -8.35
C PHE A 108 4.38 5.59 -7.75
N LEU A 109 3.38 5.90 -6.93
CA LEU A 109 3.27 7.21 -6.28
C LEU A 109 4.34 7.44 -5.21
N ASP A 110 4.96 6.39 -4.68
CA ASP A 110 6.13 6.53 -3.82
C ASP A 110 7.38 7.05 -4.53
N GLN A 111 7.45 6.91 -5.86
CA GLN A 111 8.56 7.44 -6.65
C GLN A 111 8.41 8.92 -7.01
N LEU A 112 7.24 9.53 -6.72
CA LEU A 112 6.91 10.93 -7.02
C LEU A 112 7.01 11.80 -5.76
#